data_AF-A0A3C0U4K5-F1
#
_entry.id   AF-A0A3C0U4K5-F1
#
_cell.length_a   1.000
_cell.length_b   1.000
_cell.length_c   1.000
_cell.angle_alpha   90.00
_cell.angle_beta   90.00
_cell.angle_gamma   90.00
#
_symmetry.space_group_name_H-M   'P 1'
#
loop_
_entity.id
_entity.type
_entity.pdbx_description
1 polymer ?
#
loop_
_entity_poly.entity_id
_entity_poly.type
_entity_poly.pdbx_seq_one_letter_code
_entity_poly.pdbx_strand_id
1 'polypeptide(L)'
;GTKEATIQVAMSGTSEEGAWNNFAELEGQSFDALRETTTGKWEAELAKSKVKSDNKDQRSIYATALYHAYSVPNLWSDVDGRYRGADNKVYLDTIHRHYTVYSLWDTYRTAHPLYTITQPERTQEFVYGMLDMYKQRRRLPIWELAGNETDCMIGYHSVSVLADAIAKGYHTDTALTIEAMRATAEMDVFGLSDYKEYGFLSIENESESVSKTLEYSYDDACIAWTAKLFNDYTTYNEYQQRSTGYRSLIDPESGLVRPRSNGDFFSPYEPREVNNHFTEANAYQYSFSPVHDLEGWMELLHVFSGQSQKRDKLPRRKEASVLKTRHQTLEDLLDQLFAASSKTLGREQVDITGLLGQYAHGNEPSHHIAYLYNATNKPNKTSFRVHQILNQFYQNKPDGLHGNEDCGQMSAWYVMASVGLYPLVPGKPEYQISTPVWDEIQWSMPGGEILNISSNGTGNYIEHYDLGQKESAPLWKQKRYVTHEQLLKGGNWTVTKNDLATNWNQTERYTNSMNNPTPPAPIIRVPRSFTSPAEVEIISTGYGDVW
;
A
#
# COMPACT_ATOMS: atom_id res chain seq x y z
N GLY A 1 -52.83 -9.73 -16.54
CA GLY A 1 -52.58 -9.07 -15.25
C GLY A 1 -51.24 -9.54 -14.73
N THR A 2 -50.49 -8.67 -14.07
CA THR A 2 -49.20 -9.01 -13.44
C THR A 2 -49.45 -9.73 -12.10
N LYS A 3 -48.65 -10.76 -11.80
CA LYS A 3 -48.61 -11.41 -10.49
C LYS A 3 -47.21 -11.27 -9.92
N GLU A 4 -47.12 -10.88 -8.66
CA GLU A 4 -45.87 -10.89 -7.91
C GLU A 4 -45.58 -12.29 -7.38
N ALA A 5 -44.30 -12.67 -7.41
CA ALA A 5 -43.81 -13.91 -6.83
C ALA A 5 -42.55 -13.59 -6.02
N THR A 6 -42.49 -14.09 -4.79
CA THR A 6 -41.32 -13.96 -3.92
C THR A 6 -40.45 -15.20 -4.05
N ILE A 7 -39.16 -15.00 -4.26
CA ILE A 7 -38.14 -16.06 -4.28
C ILE A 7 -37.17 -15.77 -3.13
N GLN A 8 -36.89 -16.77 -2.30
CA GLN A 8 -35.90 -16.72 -1.25
C GLN A 8 -34.81 -17.74 -1.57
N VAL A 9 -33.55 -17.34 -1.44
CA VAL A 9 -32.39 -18.18 -1.78
C VAL A 9 -31.35 -18.02 -0.68
N ALA A 10 -30.80 -19.15 -0.23
CA ALA A 10 -29.63 -19.20 0.64
C ALA A 10 -28.52 -19.97 -0.06
N MET A 11 -27.27 -19.66 0.27
CA MET A 11 -26.08 -20.28 -0.31
C MET A 11 -25.19 -20.81 0.81
N SER A 12 -24.39 -21.83 0.51
CA SER A 12 -23.36 -22.37 1.40
C SER A 12 -22.17 -22.84 0.59
N GLY A 13 -20.97 -22.51 1.08
CA GLY A 13 -19.72 -23.06 0.54
C GLY A 13 -19.48 -24.51 0.96
N THR A 14 -20.25 -25.06 1.91
CA THR A 14 -19.98 -26.38 2.51
C THR A 14 -20.84 -27.48 1.90
N SER A 15 -22.17 -27.33 1.86
CA SER A 15 -23.11 -28.39 1.49
C SER A 15 -24.54 -27.87 1.26
N GLU A 16 -25.41 -28.71 0.70
CA GLU A 16 -26.85 -28.41 0.61
C GLU A 16 -27.49 -28.23 1.99
N GLU A 17 -27.12 -29.07 2.98
CA GLU A 17 -27.60 -28.94 4.36
C GLU A 17 -27.18 -27.59 4.97
N GLY A 18 -25.96 -27.15 4.72
CA GLY A 18 -25.47 -25.82 5.13
C GLY A 18 -26.32 -24.69 4.53
N ALA A 19 -26.72 -24.81 3.26
CA ALA A 19 -27.58 -23.81 2.62
C ALA A 19 -28.97 -23.75 3.27
N TRP A 20 -29.54 -24.91 3.64
CA TRP A 20 -30.81 -24.96 4.39
C TRP A 20 -30.67 -24.41 5.82
N ASN A 21 -29.55 -24.64 6.49
CA ASN A 21 -29.27 -24.04 7.80
C ASN A 21 -29.18 -22.51 7.70
N ASN A 22 -28.49 -21.99 6.68
CA ASN A 22 -28.41 -20.55 6.42
C ASN A 22 -29.77 -19.95 6.05
N PHE A 23 -30.64 -20.71 5.37
CA PHE A 23 -31.99 -20.27 5.01
C PHE A 23 -32.86 -19.93 6.23
N ALA A 24 -32.56 -20.49 7.41
CA ALA A 24 -33.29 -20.19 8.64
C ALA A 24 -33.30 -18.68 8.99
N GLU A 25 -32.33 -17.90 8.52
CA GLU A 25 -32.32 -16.43 8.67
C GLU A 25 -33.46 -15.73 7.92
N LEU A 26 -34.02 -16.37 6.89
CA LEU A 26 -35.08 -15.84 6.03
C LEU A 26 -36.48 -16.31 6.44
N GLU A 27 -36.59 -17.31 7.33
CA GLU A 27 -37.87 -17.91 7.69
C GLU A 27 -38.83 -16.90 8.35
N GLY A 28 -40.05 -16.81 7.82
CA GLY A 28 -41.08 -15.90 8.33
C GLY A 28 -40.88 -14.42 8.01
N GLN A 29 -39.81 -14.05 7.30
CA GLN A 29 -39.51 -12.66 6.94
C GLN A 29 -40.13 -12.27 5.59
N SER A 30 -40.75 -11.10 5.51
CA SER A 30 -41.17 -10.50 4.23
C SER A 30 -39.99 -9.80 3.55
N PHE A 31 -40.09 -9.57 2.23
CA PHE A 31 -39.08 -8.80 1.49
C PHE A 31 -38.86 -7.41 2.10
N ASP A 32 -39.94 -6.71 2.45
CA ASP A 32 -39.85 -5.38 3.04
C ASP A 32 -39.19 -5.38 4.43
N ALA A 33 -39.48 -6.38 5.27
CA ALA A 33 -38.84 -6.53 6.58
C ALA A 33 -37.33 -6.81 6.46
N LEU A 34 -36.93 -7.66 5.50
CA LEU A 34 -35.51 -7.92 5.20
C LEU A 34 -34.82 -6.66 4.67
N ARG A 35 -35.48 -5.91 3.79
CA ARG A 35 -34.95 -4.65 3.24
C ARG A 35 -34.77 -3.61 4.34
N GLU A 36 -35.73 -3.44 5.24
CA GLU A 36 -35.65 -2.49 6.36
C GLU A 36 -34.52 -2.88 7.32
N THR A 37 -34.45 -4.16 7.72
CA THR A 37 -33.38 -4.67 8.58
C THR A 37 -31.99 -4.49 7.94
N THR A 38 -31.87 -4.77 6.65
CA THR A 38 -30.62 -4.61 5.90
C THR A 38 -30.23 -3.14 5.76
N THR A 39 -31.20 -2.25 5.56
CA THR A 39 -30.97 -0.79 5.54
C THR A 39 -30.42 -0.33 6.88
N GLY A 40 -31.01 -0.75 8.00
CA GLY A 40 -30.50 -0.41 9.34
C GLY A 40 -29.09 -0.93 9.62
N LYS A 41 -28.74 -2.14 9.12
CA LYS A 41 -27.37 -2.66 9.21
C LYS A 41 -26.37 -1.78 8.45
N TRP A 42 -26.71 -1.35 7.24
CA TRP A 42 -25.88 -0.43 6.46
C TRP A 42 -25.77 0.95 7.10
N GLU A 43 -26.86 1.50 7.62
CA GLU A 43 -26.83 2.78 8.34
C GLU A 43 -25.88 2.72 9.54
N ALA A 44 -25.91 1.64 10.32
CA ALA A 44 -25.01 1.43 11.45
C ALA A 44 -23.54 1.28 11.00
N GLU A 45 -23.29 0.54 9.92
CA GLU A 45 -21.94 0.32 9.38
C GLU A 45 -21.32 1.61 8.83
N LEU A 46 -22.08 2.37 8.05
CA LEU A 46 -21.65 3.67 7.50
C LEU A 46 -21.53 4.74 8.60
N ALA A 47 -22.28 4.63 9.69
CA ALA A 47 -22.20 5.56 10.81
C ALA A 47 -20.88 5.49 11.62
N LYS A 48 -20.04 4.47 11.42
CA LYS A 48 -18.70 4.40 12.02
C LYS A 48 -17.76 5.51 11.52
N SER A 49 -18.06 6.06 10.35
CA SER A 49 -17.27 7.11 9.72
C SER A 49 -18.17 8.18 9.09
N LYS A 50 -18.33 9.31 9.76
CA LYS A 50 -19.21 10.40 9.35
C LYS A 50 -18.41 11.62 8.93
N VAL A 51 -18.93 12.32 7.92
CA VAL A 51 -18.35 13.57 7.44
C VAL A 51 -19.43 14.64 7.27
N LYS A 52 -19.03 15.90 7.45
CA LYS A 52 -19.86 17.07 7.21
C LYS A 52 -19.25 17.90 6.08
N SER A 53 -20.12 18.27 5.15
CA SER A 53 -19.85 19.18 4.03
C SER A 53 -21.20 19.68 3.52
N ASP A 54 -21.27 20.90 3.02
CA ASP A 54 -22.48 21.42 2.36
C ASP A 54 -22.71 20.77 0.97
N ASN A 55 -21.66 20.20 0.36
CA ASN A 55 -21.73 19.58 -0.96
C ASN A 55 -22.33 18.16 -0.91
N LYS A 56 -23.54 18.00 -1.49
CA LYS A 56 -24.25 16.71 -1.56
C LYS A 56 -23.50 15.64 -2.35
N ASP A 57 -22.80 15.99 -3.42
CA ASP A 57 -22.09 15.02 -4.26
C ASP A 57 -20.88 14.47 -3.50
N GLN A 58 -20.12 15.31 -2.80
CA GLN A 58 -19.02 14.85 -1.97
C GLN A 58 -19.50 13.85 -0.91
N ARG A 59 -20.59 14.16 -0.19
CA ARG A 59 -21.17 13.24 0.80
C ARG A 59 -21.62 11.92 0.17
N SER A 60 -22.17 11.96 -1.05
CA SER A 60 -22.61 10.76 -1.78
C SER A 60 -21.42 9.89 -2.22
N ILE A 61 -20.34 10.49 -2.73
CA ILE A 61 -19.10 9.78 -3.07
C ILE A 61 -18.52 9.11 -1.82
N TYR A 62 -18.46 9.83 -0.70
CA TYR A 62 -17.92 9.29 0.55
C TYR A 62 -18.70 8.08 1.07
N ALA A 63 -20.04 8.19 1.12
CA ALA A 63 -20.89 7.09 1.54
C ALA A 63 -20.80 5.88 0.60
N THR A 64 -20.69 6.13 -0.71
CA THR A 64 -20.51 5.08 -1.73
C THR A 64 -19.15 4.40 -1.59
N ALA A 65 -18.09 5.18 -1.34
CA ALA A 65 -16.76 4.64 -1.11
C ALA A 65 -16.70 3.77 0.15
N LEU A 66 -17.34 4.19 1.26
CA LEU A 66 -17.46 3.32 2.45
C LEU A 66 -18.24 2.03 2.13
N TYR A 67 -19.33 2.13 1.38
CA TYR A 67 -20.11 0.95 0.97
C TYR A 67 -19.27 -0.05 0.17
N HIS A 68 -18.53 0.42 -0.84
CA HIS A 68 -17.63 -0.45 -1.62
C HIS A 68 -16.50 -1.03 -0.76
N ALA A 69 -15.84 -0.20 0.04
CA ALA A 69 -14.77 -0.63 0.94
C ALA A 69 -15.24 -1.69 1.96
N TYR A 70 -16.51 -1.71 2.36
CA TYR A 70 -17.04 -2.69 3.31
C TYR A 70 -17.71 -3.90 2.65
N SER A 71 -17.70 -3.99 1.32
CA SER A 71 -18.35 -5.08 0.58
C SER A 71 -17.49 -6.34 0.49
N VAL A 72 -16.17 -6.23 0.66
CA VAL A 72 -15.18 -7.31 0.56
C VAL A 72 -14.13 -7.12 1.67
N PRO A 73 -13.57 -8.17 2.31
CA PRO A 73 -13.82 -9.61 2.16
C PRO A 73 -15.24 -10.09 2.54
N ASN A 74 -15.70 -11.19 1.92
CA ASN A 74 -17.05 -11.74 2.10
C ASN A 74 -17.08 -12.85 3.16
N LEU A 75 -18.16 -12.92 3.95
CA LEU A 75 -18.37 -14.01 4.90
C LEU A 75 -18.49 -15.35 4.15
N TRP A 76 -17.68 -16.34 4.55
CA TRP A 76 -17.55 -17.65 3.90
C TRP A 76 -18.04 -18.81 4.77
N SER A 77 -17.98 -18.66 6.10
CA SER A 77 -18.55 -19.65 7.03
C SER A 77 -20.07 -19.59 7.07
N ASP A 78 -20.70 -20.75 7.12
CA ASP A 78 -22.12 -20.94 7.37
C ASP A 78 -22.50 -20.51 8.81
N VAL A 79 -23.80 -20.35 9.08
CA VAL A 79 -24.32 -19.92 10.39
C VAL A 79 -23.98 -20.87 11.54
N ASP A 80 -23.65 -22.13 11.23
CA ASP A 80 -23.23 -23.15 12.20
C ASP A 80 -21.70 -23.17 12.43
N GLY A 81 -20.96 -22.27 11.79
CA GLY A 81 -19.50 -22.16 11.88
C GLY A 81 -18.73 -23.09 10.94
N ARG A 82 -19.41 -23.88 10.10
CA ARG A 82 -18.72 -24.70 9.10
C ARG A 82 -18.27 -23.86 7.92
N TYR A 83 -17.12 -24.18 7.36
CA TYR A 83 -16.62 -23.54 6.14
C TYR A 83 -15.78 -24.51 5.31
N ARG A 84 -15.69 -24.26 4.00
CA ARG A 84 -14.79 -25.01 3.11
C ARG A 84 -13.42 -24.35 3.13
N GLY A 85 -12.43 -25.05 3.67
CA GLY A 85 -11.05 -24.59 3.77
C GLY A 85 -10.32 -24.61 2.43
N ALA A 86 -9.12 -24.03 2.41
CA ALA A 86 -8.25 -23.89 1.25
C ALA A 86 -7.71 -25.23 0.70
N ASP A 87 -7.88 -26.33 1.44
CA ASP A 87 -7.56 -27.70 1.02
C ASP A 87 -8.81 -28.50 0.59
N ASN A 88 -9.93 -27.80 0.38
CA ASN A 88 -11.24 -28.33 -0.01
C ASN A 88 -11.94 -29.20 1.06
N LYS A 89 -11.40 -29.30 2.28
CA LYS A 89 -12.08 -29.96 3.40
C LYS A 89 -13.05 -29.02 4.08
N VAL A 90 -14.05 -29.59 4.76
CA VAL A 90 -14.97 -28.83 5.61
C VAL A 90 -14.40 -28.79 7.03
N TYR A 91 -14.24 -27.59 7.55
CA TYR A 91 -13.82 -27.32 8.92
C TYR A 91 -14.99 -26.78 9.74
N LEU A 92 -14.86 -26.82 11.06
CA LEU A 92 -15.80 -26.23 12.00
C LEU A 92 -15.04 -25.26 12.91
N ASP A 93 -15.44 -24.00 12.89
CA ASP A 93 -14.99 -22.97 13.82
C ASP A 93 -16.21 -22.17 14.29
N THR A 94 -16.61 -22.37 15.54
CA THR A 94 -17.74 -21.67 16.15
C THR A 94 -17.30 -20.42 16.91
N ILE A 95 -16.01 -20.10 16.90
CA ILE A 95 -15.43 -18.98 17.64
C ILE A 95 -15.17 -17.81 16.69
N HIS A 96 -14.56 -18.08 15.53
CA HIS A 96 -14.23 -17.06 14.55
C HIS A 96 -14.97 -17.30 13.24
N ARG A 97 -15.48 -16.22 12.64
CA ARG A 97 -16.01 -16.29 11.28
C ARG A 97 -14.86 -16.34 10.27
N HIS A 98 -15.11 -17.07 9.19
CA HIS A 98 -14.15 -17.19 8.09
C HIS A 98 -14.62 -16.37 6.90
N TYR A 99 -13.67 -15.74 6.22
CA TYR A 99 -13.93 -14.85 5.09
C TYR A 99 -13.21 -15.34 3.83
N THR A 100 -13.66 -14.85 2.68
CA THR A 100 -13.09 -15.13 1.36
C THR A 100 -13.00 -13.85 0.52
N VAL A 101 -12.31 -13.91 -0.63
CA VAL A 101 -11.98 -12.78 -1.50
C VAL A 101 -10.93 -11.90 -0.86
N TYR A 102 -9.69 -12.40 -0.85
CA TYR A 102 -8.51 -11.67 -0.40
C TYR A 102 -7.70 -11.18 -1.62
N SER A 103 -8.09 -10.02 -2.18
CA SER A 103 -7.37 -9.34 -3.28
C SER A 103 -6.16 -8.59 -2.74
N LEU A 104 -5.15 -9.33 -2.26
CA LEU A 104 -4.15 -8.78 -1.35
C LEU A 104 -3.14 -7.86 -2.02
N TRP A 105 -2.89 -7.99 -3.32
CA TRP A 105 -2.03 -7.06 -4.07
C TRP A 105 -2.57 -5.62 -4.05
N ASP A 106 -3.89 -5.47 -4.00
CA ASP A 106 -4.54 -4.16 -3.91
C ASP A 106 -4.74 -3.76 -2.44
N THR A 107 -5.43 -4.62 -1.70
CA THR A 107 -6.05 -4.27 -0.43
C THR A 107 -5.07 -4.08 0.73
N TYR A 108 -3.83 -4.58 0.64
CA TYR A 108 -2.81 -4.33 1.67
C TYR A 108 -2.48 -2.83 1.80
N ARG A 109 -2.64 -2.08 0.70
CA ARG A 109 -2.16 -0.70 0.56
C ARG A 109 -2.99 0.26 1.38
N THR A 110 -4.31 0.13 1.37
CA THR A 110 -5.20 1.06 2.10
C THR A 110 -6.44 0.42 2.70
N ALA A 111 -7.05 -0.55 2.02
CA ALA A 111 -8.26 -1.21 2.52
C ALA A 111 -8.06 -1.91 3.87
N HIS A 112 -7.08 -2.83 3.98
CA HIS A 112 -6.76 -3.48 5.25
C HIS A 112 -6.32 -2.48 6.34
N PRO A 113 -5.45 -1.49 6.05
CA PRO A 113 -5.17 -0.42 7.00
C PRO A 113 -6.40 0.38 7.47
N LEU A 114 -7.40 0.63 6.62
CA LEU A 114 -8.67 1.25 7.00
C LEU A 114 -9.48 0.34 7.93
N TYR A 115 -9.50 -0.96 7.67
CA TYR A 115 -10.20 -1.96 8.49
C TYR A 115 -9.64 -2.05 9.91
N THR A 116 -8.33 -1.82 10.10
CA THR A 116 -7.73 -1.78 11.44
C THR A 116 -8.32 -0.69 12.34
N ILE A 117 -9.02 0.30 11.77
CA ILE A 117 -9.72 1.37 12.50
C ILE A 117 -11.23 1.11 12.49
N THR A 118 -11.80 0.84 11.32
CA THR A 118 -13.26 0.84 11.13
C THR A 118 -13.93 -0.53 11.27
N GLN A 119 -13.13 -1.60 11.17
CA GLN A 119 -13.58 -2.99 11.19
C GLN A 119 -12.73 -3.85 12.14
N PRO A 120 -12.58 -3.49 13.42
CA PRO A 120 -11.63 -4.15 14.31
C PRO A 120 -11.95 -5.64 14.52
N GLU A 121 -13.22 -6.01 14.71
CA GLU A 121 -13.59 -7.41 14.91
C GLU A 121 -13.27 -8.26 13.67
N ARG A 122 -13.60 -7.74 12.47
CA ARG A 122 -13.32 -8.42 11.20
C ARG A 122 -11.81 -8.49 10.94
N THR A 123 -11.05 -7.44 11.27
CA THR A 123 -9.59 -7.44 11.15
C THR A 123 -8.98 -8.57 11.97
N GLN A 124 -9.46 -8.78 13.20
CA GLN A 124 -9.00 -9.89 14.04
C GLN A 124 -9.34 -11.26 13.42
N GLU A 125 -10.54 -11.41 12.86
CA GLU A 125 -10.97 -12.63 12.16
C GLU A 125 -10.16 -12.86 10.87
N PHE A 126 -9.79 -11.82 10.12
CA PHE A 126 -8.94 -11.94 8.94
C PHE A 126 -7.55 -12.47 9.27
N VAL A 127 -6.94 -12.02 10.37
CA VAL A 127 -5.65 -12.53 10.85
C VAL A 127 -5.73 -14.04 11.11
N TYR A 128 -6.75 -14.49 11.82
CA TYR A 128 -6.93 -15.92 12.10
C TYR A 128 -7.24 -16.72 10.83
N GLY A 129 -8.11 -16.21 9.95
CA GLY A 129 -8.44 -16.85 8.68
C GLY A 129 -7.23 -17.08 7.78
N MET A 130 -6.34 -16.08 7.63
CA MET A 130 -5.11 -16.22 6.85
C MET A 130 -4.16 -17.29 7.45
N LEU A 131 -4.06 -17.37 8.77
CA LEU A 131 -3.23 -18.39 9.44
C LEU A 131 -3.85 -19.79 9.33
N ASP A 132 -5.18 -19.91 9.35
CA ASP A 132 -5.85 -21.19 9.12
C ASP A 132 -5.68 -21.65 7.67
N MET A 133 -5.76 -20.74 6.69
CA MET A 133 -5.37 -21.04 5.30
C MET A 133 -3.93 -21.56 5.25
N TYR A 134 -2.98 -20.91 5.93
CA TYR A 134 -1.61 -21.43 6.01
C TYR A 134 -1.55 -22.85 6.58
N LYS A 135 -2.26 -23.17 7.68
CA LYS A 135 -2.31 -24.54 8.22
C LYS A 135 -2.83 -25.56 7.21
N GLN A 136 -3.79 -25.16 6.39
CA GLN A 136 -4.48 -26.02 5.43
C GLN A 136 -3.63 -26.32 4.18
N ARG A 137 -2.88 -25.34 3.65
CA ARG A 137 -2.13 -25.49 2.38
C ARG A 137 -0.64 -25.16 2.44
N ARG A 138 -0.11 -24.82 3.63
CA ARG A 138 1.30 -24.47 3.88
C ARG A 138 1.80 -23.22 3.14
N ARG A 139 0.89 -22.34 2.75
CA ARG A 139 1.16 -21.03 2.14
C ARG A 139 0.07 -20.06 2.55
N LEU A 140 0.43 -18.82 2.90
CA LEU A 140 -0.53 -17.74 3.08
C LEU A 140 -1.23 -17.41 1.74
N PRO A 141 -2.44 -16.83 1.75
CA PRO A 141 -3.12 -16.45 0.51
C PRO A 141 -2.35 -15.36 -0.27
N ILE A 142 -2.41 -15.44 -1.60
CA ILE A 142 -1.94 -14.40 -2.54
C ILE A 142 -3.16 -13.68 -3.13
N TRP A 143 -3.97 -14.40 -3.90
CA TRP A 143 -5.36 -14.06 -4.19
C TRP A 143 -6.23 -15.25 -3.81
N GLU A 144 -6.98 -15.11 -2.73
CA GLU A 144 -7.92 -16.15 -2.38
C GLU A 144 -9.33 -15.83 -2.92
N LEU A 145 -9.93 -16.81 -3.60
CA LEU A 145 -11.28 -16.76 -4.17
C LEU A 145 -12.09 -18.02 -3.82
N ALA A 146 -13.12 -17.85 -3.00
CA ALA A 146 -14.11 -18.88 -2.66
C ALA A 146 -13.50 -20.22 -2.21
N GLY A 147 -12.52 -20.17 -1.32
CA GLY A 147 -11.75 -21.30 -0.80
C GLY A 147 -10.60 -21.77 -1.70
N ASN A 148 -10.23 -21.03 -2.75
CA ASN A 148 -9.18 -21.41 -3.70
C ASN A 148 -8.11 -20.33 -3.85
N GLU A 149 -6.89 -20.72 -4.20
CA GLU A 149 -5.86 -19.79 -4.65
C GLU A 149 -5.96 -19.57 -6.15
N THR A 150 -5.81 -18.32 -6.59
CA THR A 150 -5.69 -17.99 -8.02
C THR A 150 -4.28 -17.56 -8.44
N ASP A 151 -3.38 -17.34 -7.47
CA ASP A 151 -2.00 -16.83 -7.63
C ASP A 151 -1.95 -15.46 -8.30
N CYS A 152 -3.00 -14.67 -8.12
CA CYS A 152 -3.16 -13.31 -8.63
C CYS A 152 -2.80 -12.28 -7.51
N MET A 153 -2.14 -11.17 -7.74
CA MET A 153 -1.21 -10.83 -8.79
C MET A 153 0.19 -11.34 -8.39
N ILE A 154 1.12 -10.43 -8.08
CA ILE A 154 2.47 -10.73 -7.60
C ILE A 154 2.58 -10.49 -6.07
N GLY A 155 3.80 -10.60 -5.53
CA GLY A 155 4.04 -10.37 -4.10
C GLY A 155 3.59 -11.53 -3.21
N TYR A 156 3.69 -11.33 -1.90
CA TYR A 156 3.11 -12.19 -0.87
C TYR A 156 2.52 -11.32 0.26
N HIS A 157 1.71 -10.35 -0.15
CA HIS A 157 1.22 -9.23 0.66
C HIS A 157 0.33 -9.59 1.85
N SER A 158 -0.09 -10.85 2.00
CA SER A 158 -0.63 -11.35 3.27
C SER A 158 0.33 -11.08 4.44
N VAL A 159 1.65 -11.11 4.21
CA VAL A 159 2.63 -10.76 5.25
C VAL A 159 2.55 -9.29 5.65
N SER A 160 2.26 -8.39 4.70
CA SER A 160 2.05 -6.96 4.99
C SER A 160 0.78 -6.73 5.81
N VAL A 161 -0.33 -7.35 5.43
CA VAL A 161 -1.59 -7.25 6.18
C VAL A 161 -1.44 -7.77 7.62
N LEU A 162 -0.78 -8.93 7.79
CA LEU A 162 -0.49 -9.47 9.11
C LEU A 162 0.43 -8.53 9.90
N ALA A 163 1.53 -8.06 9.31
CA ALA A 163 2.47 -7.16 9.98
C ALA A 163 1.81 -5.85 10.42
N ASP A 164 0.94 -5.28 9.59
CA ASP A 164 0.20 -4.04 9.89
C ASP A 164 -0.78 -4.22 11.05
N ALA A 165 -1.59 -5.28 11.03
CA ALA A 165 -2.50 -5.60 12.12
C ALA A 165 -1.74 -5.84 13.43
N ILE A 166 -0.68 -6.66 13.40
CA ILE A 166 0.13 -6.97 14.58
C ILE A 166 0.80 -5.72 15.15
N ALA A 167 1.38 -4.85 14.30
CA ALA A 167 2.00 -3.60 14.73
C ALA A 167 1.01 -2.61 15.36
N LYS A 168 -0.28 -2.76 15.07
CA LYS A 168 -1.39 -1.98 15.63
C LYS A 168 -2.06 -2.65 16.84
N GLY A 169 -1.55 -3.80 17.27
CA GLY A 169 -1.96 -4.47 18.51
C GLY A 169 -3.00 -5.58 18.36
N TYR A 170 -3.31 -6.01 17.13
CA TYR A 170 -4.16 -7.18 16.91
C TYR A 170 -3.44 -8.46 17.33
N HIS A 171 -4.20 -9.40 17.91
CA HIS A 171 -3.64 -10.62 18.46
C HIS A 171 -3.29 -11.63 17.38
N THR A 172 -2.23 -12.41 17.61
CA THR A 172 -1.85 -13.53 16.77
C THR A 172 -1.06 -14.59 17.55
N ASP A 173 -0.99 -15.80 17.01
CA ASP A 173 0.00 -16.79 17.43
C ASP A 173 1.37 -16.41 16.84
N THR A 174 2.28 -15.99 17.71
CA THR A 174 3.63 -15.54 17.34
C THR A 174 4.42 -16.59 16.58
N ALA A 175 4.44 -17.84 17.05
CA ALA A 175 5.27 -18.88 16.44
C ALA A 175 4.73 -19.28 15.07
N LEU A 176 3.42 -19.51 14.99
CA LEU A 176 2.75 -19.84 13.75
C LEU A 176 2.83 -18.70 12.73
N THR A 177 2.75 -17.45 13.18
CA THR A 177 2.83 -16.29 12.27
C THR A 177 4.20 -16.21 11.60
N ILE A 178 5.28 -16.34 12.37
CA ILE A 178 6.64 -16.35 11.80
C ILE A 178 6.83 -17.56 10.89
N GLU A 179 6.35 -18.74 11.28
CA GLU A 179 6.38 -19.94 10.42
C GLU A 179 5.66 -19.68 9.09
N ALA A 180 4.45 -19.13 9.13
CA ALA A 180 3.62 -18.87 7.96
C ALA A 180 4.21 -17.84 7.00
N MET A 181 4.69 -16.71 7.55
CA MET A 181 5.36 -15.65 6.80
C MET A 181 6.61 -16.19 6.10
N ARG A 182 7.45 -16.91 6.84
CA ARG A 182 8.70 -17.47 6.31
C ARG A 182 8.45 -18.53 5.25
N ALA A 183 7.60 -19.52 5.56
CA ALA A 183 7.27 -20.59 4.63
C ALA A 183 6.75 -20.04 3.30
N THR A 184 5.96 -18.96 3.32
CA THR A 184 5.45 -18.31 2.10
C THR A 184 6.56 -17.57 1.33
N ALA A 185 7.40 -16.80 2.03
CA ALA A 185 8.47 -16.01 1.42
C ALA A 185 9.72 -16.83 1.02
N GLU A 186 9.80 -18.10 1.43
CA GLU A 186 10.91 -19.01 1.14
C GLU A 186 10.57 -20.11 0.13
N MET A 187 9.35 -20.13 -0.44
CA MET A 187 8.96 -21.12 -1.45
C MET A 187 9.79 -21.03 -2.74
N ASP A 188 9.78 -22.10 -3.53
CA ASP A 188 10.39 -22.14 -4.86
C ASP A 188 9.33 -21.90 -5.95
N VAL A 189 8.77 -20.68 -5.97
CA VAL A 189 7.77 -20.23 -6.94
C VAL A 189 8.07 -18.80 -7.35
N PHE A 190 7.67 -18.40 -8.56
CA PHE A 190 7.71 -17.01 -9.04
C PHE A 190 9.07 -16.30 -8.86
N GLY A 191 10.18 -17.02 -9.07
CA GLY A 191 11.54 -16.48 -8.95
C GLY A 191 12.07 -16.34 -7.52
N LEU A 192 11.33 -16.73 -6.48
CA LEU A 192 11.76 -16.54 -5.08
C LEU A 192 13.11 -17.20 -4.75
N SER A 193 13.44 -18.34 -5.35
CA SER A 193 14.76 -18.98 -5.18
C SER A 193 15.89 -18.10 -5.70
N ASP A 194 15.75 -17.55 -6.92
CA ASP A 194 16.71 -16.63 -7.52
C ASP A 194 16.79 -15.31 -6.73
N TYR A 195 15.65 -14.79 -6.27
CA TYR A 195 15.61 -13.58 -5.43
C TYR A 195 16.38 -13.77 -4.12
N LYS A 196 16.21 -14.91 -3.44
CA LYS A 196 16.97 -15.24 -2.22
C LYS A 196 18.47 -15.41 -2.49
N GLU A 197 18.83 -16.00 -3.63
CA GLU A 197 20.23 -16.26 -3.98
C GLU A 197 20.96 -14.99 -4.41
N TYR A 198 20.34 -14.17 -5.27
CA TYR A 198 20.97 -13.02 -5.93
C TYR A 198 20.63 -11.68 -5.27
N GLY A 199 19.61 -11.65 -4.40
CA GLY A 199 19.09 -10.44 -3.76
C GLY A 199 18.19 -9.58 -4.64
N PHE A 200 18.02 -9.91 -5.92
CA PHE A 200 17.10 -9.25 -6.85
C PHE A 200 16.84 -10.18 -8.05
N LEU A 201 15.78 -9.92 -8.82
CA LEU A 201 15.50 -10.65 -10.05
C LEU A 201 16.03 -9.92 -11.29
N SER A 202 16.74 -10.64 -12.14
CA SER A 202 17.00 -10.24 -13.52
C SER A 202 15.87 -10.68 -14.44
N ILE A 203 15.83 -10.15 -15.68
CA ILE A 203 14.81 -10.52 -16.67
C ILE A 203 14.90 -12.00 -17.09
N GLU A 204 16.06 -12.63 -16.88
CA GLU A 204 16.29 -14.04 -17.17
C GLU A 204 15.72 -14.96 -16.08
N ASN A 205 15.52 -14.46 -14.86
CA ASN A 205 15.01 -15.25 -13.73
C ASN A 205 13.49 -15.41 -13.80
N GLU A 206 12.78 -14.31 -14.08
CA GLU A 206 11.33 -14.27 -13.94
C GLU A 206 10.72 -13.08 -14.71
N SER A 207 9.48 -13.27 -15.18
CA SER A 207 8.63 -12.21 -15.71
C SER A 207 8.24 -11.22 -14.61
N GLU A 208 8.04 -9.96 -14.97
CA GLU A 208 7.71 -8.89 -14.01
C GLU A 208 8.77 -8.73 -12.91
N SER A 209 10.02 -9.07 -13.24
CA SER A 209 11.16 -9.14 -12.32
C SER A 209 11.38 -7.87 -11.52
N VAL A 210 11.13 -6.69 -12.11
CA VAL A 210 11.29 -5.42 -11.41
C VAL A 210 10.20 -5.24 -10.35
N SER A 211 8.93 -5.38 -10.74
CA SER A 211 7.80 -5.25 -9.81
C SER A 211 7.89 -6.26 -8.67
N LYS A 212 8.16 -7.54 -8.99
CA LYS A 212 8.37 -8.60 -8.00
C LYS A 212 9.51 -8.28 -7.04
N THR A 213 10.68 -7.87 -7.53
CA THR A 213 11.81 -7.52 -6.64
C THR A 213 11.45 -6.38 -5.68
N LEU A 214 10.77 -5.35 -6.17
CA LEU A 214 10.40 -4.18 -5.37
C LEU A 214 9.38 -4.56 -4.28
N GLU A 215 8.38 -5.35 -4.64
CA GLU A 215 7.33 -5.78 -3.72
C GLU A 215 7.80 -6.86 -2.74
N TYR A 216 8.63 -7.82 -3.17
CA TYR A 216 9.29 -8.78 -2.28
C TYR A 216 10.19 -8.08 -1.27
N SER A 217 10.91 -7.03 -1.70
CA SER A 217 11.74 -6.24 -0.80
C SER A 217 10.91 -5.54 0.29
N TYR A 218 9.72 -5.06 -0.05
CA TYR A 218 8.79 -4.47 0.91
C TYR A 218 8.18 -5.52 1.84
N ASP A 219 7.70 -6.64 1.29
CA ASP A 219 7.11 -7.73 2.06
C ASP A 219 8.13 -8.35 3.04
N ASP A 220 9.41 -8.44 2.66
CA ASP A 220 10.48 -8.87 3.54
C ASP A 220 10.74 -7.88 4.68
N ALA A 221 10.57 -6.57 4.45
CA ALA A 221 10.63 -5.59 5.53
C ALA A 221 9.49 -5.78 6.55
N CYS A 222 8.28 -6.14 6.09
CA CYS A 222 7.16 -6.48 6.96
C CYS A 222 7.50 -7.69 7.85
N ILE A 223 8.07 -8.75 7.28
CA ILE A 223 8.52 -9.93 8.05
C ILE A 223 9.59 -9.53 9.07
N ALA A 224 10.56 -8.71 8.68
CA ALA A 224 11.58 -8.22 9.60
C ALA A 224 10.97 -7.43 10.78
N TRP A 225 10.04 -6.50 10.52
CA TRP A 225 9.39 -5.74 11.60
C TRP A 225 8.59 -6.63 12.54
N THR A 226 7.85 -7.60 12.02
CA THR A 226 7.12 -8.58 12.84
C THR A 226 8.07 -9.44 13.68
N ALA A 227 9.14 -9.97 13.08
CA ALA A 227 10.15 -10.76 13.79
C ALA A 227 10.81 -9.96 14.92
N LYS A 228 11.13 -8.67 14.68
CA LYS A 228 11.67 -7.78 15.70
C LYS A 228 10.70 -7.57 16.86
N LEU A 229 9.41 -7.37 16.58
CA LEU A 229 8.38 -7.22 17.61
C LEU A 229 8.26 -8.48 18.48
N PHE A 230 8.46 -9.66 17.88
CA PHE A 230 8.44 -10.95 18.56
C PHE A 230 9.79 -11.36 19.17
N ASN A 231 10.80 -10.48 19.12
CA ASN A 231 12.17 -10.74 19.58
C ASN A 231 12.88 -11.92 18.87
N ASP A 232 12.45 -12.28 17.65
CA ASP A 232 13.17 -13.19 16.76
C ASP A 232 14.20 -12.42 15.93
N TYR A 233 15.35 -12.15 16.54
CA TYR A 233 16.41 -11.37 15.89
C TYR A 233 17.12 -12.12 14.76
N THR A 234 17.00 -13.46 14.69
CA THR A 234 17.59 -14.25 13.60
C THR A 234 16.80 -13.98 12.32
N THR A 235 15.48 -14.18 12.37
CA THR A 235 14.57 -13.87 11.25
C THR A 235 14.62 -12.37 10.92
N TYR A 236 14.65 -11.49 11.92
CA TYR A 236 14.80 -10.04 11.68
C TYR A 236 16.02 -9.71 10.82
N ASN A 237 17.21 -10.20 11.17
CA ASN A 237 18.44 -9.87 10.45
C ASN A 237 18.44 -10.43 9.02
N GLU A 238 17.92 -11.65 8.84
CA GLU A 238 17.80 -12.28 7.51
C GLU A 238 16.88 -11.46 6.59
N TYR A 239 15.68 -11.13 7.06
CA TYR A 239 14.68 -10.42 6.26
C TYR A 239 14.99 -8.93 6.12
N GLN A 240 15.66 -8.31 7.11
CA GLN A 240 16.24 -6.98 6.96
C GLN A 240 17.25 -6.96 5.80
N GLN A 241 18.05 -8.02 5.65
CA GLN A 241 19.00 -8.16 4.54
C GLN A 241 18.28 -8.28 3.20
N ARG A 242 17.33 -9.20 3.10
CA ARG A 242 16.57 -9.44 1.87
C ARG A 242 15.79 -8.21 1.41
N SER A 243 15.27 -7.39 2.33
CA SER A 243 14.53 -6.15 2.01
C SER A 243 15.31 -5.08 1.22
N THR A 244 16.60 -5.30 0.95
CA THR A 244 17.45 -4.39 0.17
C THR A 244 17.43 -4.62 -1.33
N GLY A 245 16.72 -5.64 -1.83
CA GLY A 245 16.77 -6.01 -3.25
C GLY A 245 16.45 -4.89 -4.22
N TYR A 246 15.57 -3.95 -3.84
CA TYR A 246 15.28 -2.73 -4.60
C TYR A 246 16.53 -1.94 -5.02
N ARG A 247 17.60 -1.95 -4.21
CA ARG A 247 18.81 -1.16 -4.44
C ARG A 247 19.49 -1.53 -5.75
N SER A 248 19.47 -2.82 -6.12
CA SER A 248 20.12 -3.35 -7.32
C SER A 248 19.40 -3.01 -8.63
N LEU A 249 18.18 -2.47 -8.55
CA LEU A 249 17.38 -2.10 -9.72
C LEU A 249 17.38 -0.60 -10.02
N ILE A 250 17.90 0.24 -9.12
CA ILE A 250 17.95 1.70 -9.33
C ILE A 250 19.09 2.01 -10.30
N ASP A 251 18.73 2.51 -11.48
CA ASP A 251 19.67 2.91 -12.51
C ASP A 251 20.38 4.22 -12.11
N PRO A 252 21.73 4.23 -11.97
CA PRO A 252 22.47 5.42 -11.59
C PRO A 252 22.34 6.59 -12.57
N GLU A 253 22.01 6.33 -13.84
CA GLU A 253 21.87 7.37 -14.86
C GLU A 253 20.53 8.11 -14.75
N SER A 254 19.44 7.36 -14.61
CA SER A 254 18.07 7.92 -14.60
C SER A 254 17.52 8.19 -13.20
N GLY A 255 18.01 7.50 -12.17
CA GLY A 255 17.42 7.50 -10.82
C GLY A 255 16.10 6.72 -10.72
N LEU A 256 15.64 6.13 -11.82
CA LEU A 256 14.45 5.28 -11.87
C LEU A 256 14.86 3.81 -11.83
N VAL A 257 13.93 2.92 -11.50
CA VAL A 257 14.18 1.49 -11.57
C VAL A 257 14.28 1.04 -13.02
N ARG A 258 15.22 0.14 -13.32
CA ARG A 258 15.46 -0.36 -14.67
C ARG A 258 15.72 -1.87 -14.60
N PRO A 259 15.12 -2.67 -15.51
CA PRO A 259 15.34 -4.11 -15.53
C PRO A 259 16.81 -4.46 -15.68
N ARG A 260 17.23 -5.57 -15.08
CA ARG A 260 18.61 -6.08 -15.15
C ARG A 260 18.66 -7.27 -16.10
N SER A 261 19.68 -7.33 -16.96
CA SER A 261 19.92 -8.44 -17.89
C SER A 261 21.40 -8.82 -17.86
N ASN A 262 21.68 -10.06 -17.46
CA ASN A 262 23.05 -10.59 -17.33
C ASN A 262 24.01 -9.68 -16.55
N GLY A 263 23.53 -9.08 -15.46
CA GLY A 263 24.34 -8.21 -14.59
C GLY A 263 24.49 -6.76 -15.05
N ASP A 264 24.00 -6.36 -16.22
CA ASP A 264 23.90 -4.96 -16.64
C ASP A 264 22.44 -4.47 -16.63
N PHE A 265 22.23 -3.17 -16.78
CA PHE A 265 20.91 -2.59 -17.01
C PHE A 265 20.42 -2.82 -18.44
N PHE A 266 19.16 -3.23 -18.59
CA PHE A 266 18.54 -3.54 -19.87
C PHE A 266 18.49 -2.33 -20.81
N SER A 267 18.88 -2.49 -22.07
CA SER A 267 18.95 -1.41 -23.06
C SER A 267 18.41 -1.85 -24.43
N PRO A 268 17.71 -1.00 -25.21
CA PRO A 268 17.37 0.41 -24.90
C PRO A 268 16.39 0.55 -23.74
N TYR A 269 16.33 1.74 -23.13
CA TYR A 269 15.47 2.02 -21.98
C TYR A 269 14.64 3.29 -22.20
N GLU A 270 13.33 3.14 -22.06
CA GLU A 270 12.35 4.22 -22.09
C GLU A 270 11.41 4.07 -20.89
N PRO A 271 11.47 4.96 -19.89
CA PRO A 271 10.76 4.77 -18.62
C PRO A 271 9.22 4.81 -18.73
N ARG A 272 8.67 5.26 -19.86
CA ARG A 272 7.22 5.24 -20.16
C ARG A 272 6.75 3.94 -20.82
N GLU A 273 7.68 3.05 -21.17
CA GLU A 273 7.35 1.80 -21.82
C GLU A 273 6.70 0.83 -20.83
N VAL A 274 5.48 0.41 -21.16
CA VAL A 274 4.78 -0.70 -20.52
C VAL A 274 5.25 -1.98 -21.20
N ASN A 275 5.85 -2.87 -20.44
CA ASN A 275 6.44 -4.11 -20.92
C ASN A 275 6.28 -5.24 -19.88
N ASN A 276 6.88 -6.40 -20.12
CA ASN A 276 6.74 -7.57 -19.25
C ASN A 276 7.71 -7.59 -18.06
N HIS A 277 8.42 -6.50 -17.78
CA HIS A 277 9.30 -6.39 -16.60
C HIS A 277 8.59 -5.72 -15.42
N PHE A 278 7.45 -5.10 -15.67
CA PHE A 278 6.60 -4.43 -14.70
C PHE A 278 5.19 -5.03 -14.73
N THR A 279 4.60 -5.27 -13.57
CA THR A 279 3.19 -5.68 -13.43
C THR A 279 2.30 -4.47 -13.66
N GLU A 280 1.52 -4.49 -14.75
CA GLU A 280 0.51 -3.47 -15.11
C GLU A 280 1.01 -2.00 -15.14
N ALA A 281 2.31 -1.78 -15.33
CA ALA A 281 2.91 -0.49 -15.11
C ALA A 281 4.14 -0.25 -15.99
N ASN A 282 4.80 0.88 -15.76
CA ASN A 282 6.12 1.19 -16.30
C ASN A 282 7.09 1.63 -15.20
N ALA A 283 8.31 2.01 -15.59
CA ALA A 283 9.34 2.40 -14.64
C ALA A 283 8.97 3.65 -13.84
N TYR A 284 8.30 4.63 -14.44
CA TYR A 284 7.84 5.81 -13.71
C TYR A 284 6.93 5.44 -12.54
N GLN A 285 6.03 4.50 -12.74
CA GLN A 285 5.02 4.13 -11.73
C GLN A 285 5.62 3.28 -10.61
N TYR A 286 6.54 2.34 -10.90
CA TYR A 286 7.14 1.46 -9.90
C TYR A 286 8.39 2.02 -9.18
N SER A 287 9.04 3.05 -9.72
CA SER A 287 10.29 3.57 -9.13
C SER A 287 10.13 4.09 -7.69
N PHE A 288 8.90 4.37 -7.28
CA PHE A 288 8.58 4.98 -6.00
C PHE A 288 8.21 3.96 -4.90
N SER A 289 8.28 2.66 -5.18
CA SER A 289 7.91 1.58 -4.24
C SER A 289 8.82 1.35 -3.02
N PRO A 290 10.10 1.76 -2.95
CA PRO A 290 10.98 1.52 -1.78
C PRO A 290 10.64 2.31 -0.49
N VAL A 291 9.36 2.38 -0.11
CA VAL A 291 8.86 3.17 1.03
C VAL A 291 9.26 2.61 2.39
N HIS A 292 9.58 1.31 2.47
CA HIS A 292 10.07 0.65 3.69
C HIS A 292 11.46 1.12 4.12
N ASP A 293 12.28 1.58 3.18
CA ASP A 293 13.65 2.09 3.41
C ASP A 293 13.85 3.45 2.74
N LEU A 294 12.92 4.37 2.94
CA LEU A 294 12.88 5.68 2.30
C LEU A 294 14.19 6.47 2.45
N GLU A 295 14.81 6.44 3.62
CA GLU A 295 16.11 7.07 3.86
C GLU A 295 17.25 6.40 3.08
N GLY A 296 17.29 5.06 3.05
CA GLY A 296 18.29 4.31 2.28
C GLY A 296 18.13 4.52 0.77
N TRP A 297 16.89 4.58 0.29
CA TRP A 297 16.58 4.88 -1.10
C TRP A 297 17.00 6.31 -1.49
N MET A 298 16.62 7.32 -0.69
CA MET A 298 17.04 8.71 -0.94
C MET A 298 18.55 8.86 -0.90
N GLU A 299 19.25 8.18 0.02
CA GLU A 299 20.71 8.18 0.08
C GLU A 299 21.32 7.62 -1.20
N LEU A 300 20.81 6.50 -1.70
CA LEU A 300 21.27 5.88 -2.94
C LEU A 300 21.08 6.82 -4.15
N LEU A 301 19.91 7.44 -4.27
CA LEU A 301 19.62 8.43 -5.33
C LEU A 301 20.58 9.63 -5.26
N HIS A 302 20.85 10.12 -4.05
CA HIS A 302 21.78 11.22 -3.85
C HIS A 302 23.19 10.86 -4.32
N VAL A 303 23.69 9.68 -3.94
CA VAL A 303 24.98 9.16 -4.37
C VAL A 303 25.09 9.10 -5.89
N PHE A 304 24.11 8.53 -6.57
CA PHE A 304 24.10 8.40 -8.03
C PHE A 304 24.07 9.76 -8.73
N SER A 305 23.23 10.69 -8.25
CA SER A 305 23.19 12.06 -8.78
C SER A 305 24.53 12.81 -8.59
N GLY A 306 25.26 12.52 -7.52
CA GLY A 306 26.57 13.11 -7.23
C GLY A 306 27.71 12.53 -8.06
N GLN A 307 27.58 11.29 -8.57
CA GLN A 307 28.56 10.65 -9.46
C GLN A 307 28.40 11.09 -10.92
N SER A 308 27.17 11.33 -11.38
CA SER A 308 26.93 11.83 -12.75
C SER A 308 27.47 13.26 -12.96
N GLN A 309 27.52 14.06 -11.90
CA GLN A 309 28.21 15.33 -11.88
C GLN A 309 29.72 15.09 -11.67
N LYS A 310 30.54 15.34 -12.70
CA LYS A 310 32.02 15.18 -12.69
C LYS A 310 32.68 15.90 -11.49
N ARG A 311 32.68 15.23 -10.33
CA ARG A 311 33.11 15.72 -9.01
C ARG A 311 34.57 16.20 -9.04
N ASP A 312 35.41 15.52 -9.81
CA ASP A 312 36.85 15.78 -9.92
C ASP A 312 37.21 17.08 -10.66
N LYS A 313 36.23 17.82 -11.21
CA LYS A 313 36.48 19.02 -12.03
C LYS A 313 35.99 20.33 -11.42
N LEU A 314 35.37 20.32 -10.24
CA LEU A 314 34.87 21.54 -9.59
C LEU A 314 35.78 21.98 -8.45
N PRO A 315 36.00 23.30 -8.25
CA PRO A 315 36.66 23.80 -7.05
C PRO A 315 35.77 23.55 -5.82
N ARG A 316 36.33 23.06 -4.69
CA ARG A 316 35.65 22.82 -3.40
C ARG A 316 34.61 23.85 -2.94
N ARG A 317 34.83 25.14 -3.25
CA ARG A 317 33.88 26.23 -2.91
C ARG A 317 32.62 26.29 -3.78
N LYS A 318 32.62 25.67 -4.97
CA LYS A 318 31.47 25.58 -5.88
C LYS A 318 30.74 24.23 -5.78
N GLU A 319 31.36 23.20 -5.20
CA GLU A 319 30.74 21.89 -4.98
C GLU A 319 29.47 21.98 -4.12
N ALA A 320 29.52 22.73 -3.01
CA ALA A 320 28.39 22.90 -2.09
C ALA A 320 27.18 23.65 -2.70
N SER A 321 27.38 24.45 -3.75
CA SER A 321 26.30 25.19 -4.43
C SER A 321 25.63 24.42 -5.57
N VAL A 322 26.17 23.25 -5.96
CA VAL A 322 25.70 22.46 -7.13
C VAL A 322 25.09 21.12 -6.69
N LEU A 323 25.46 20.60 -5.53
CA LEU A 323 24.97 19.33 -5.02
C LEU A 323 23.52 19.45 -4.50
N LYS A 324 22.60 18.77 -5.20
CA LYS A 324 21.23 18.58 -4.71
C LYS A 324 21.27 17.70 -3.46
N THR A 325 20.51 18.08 -2.43
CA THR A 325 20.29 17.20 -1.28
C THR A 325 19.48 15.96 -1.70
N ARG A 326 19.55 14.88 -0.91
CA ARG A 326 18.74 13.67 -1.15
C ARG A 326 17.24 13.95 -1.27
N HIS A 327 16.73 14.86 -0.41
CA HIS A 327 15.33 15.29 -0.43
C HIS A 327 14.95 16.07 -1.69
N GLN A 328 15.85 16.89 -2.24
CA GLN A 328 15.64 17.59 -3.52
C GLN A 328 15.68 16.61 -4.70
N THR A 329 16.53 15.59 -4.62
CA THR A 329 16.61 14.55 -5.65
C THR A 329 15.31 13.76 -5.75
N LEU A 330 14.74 13.35 -4.60
CA LEU A 330 13.41 12.74 -4.57
C LEU A 330 12.31 13.70 -5.06
N GLU A 331 12.34 14.97 -4.65
CA GLU A 331 11.39 15.97 -5.11
C GLU A 331 11.39 16.13 -6.63
N ASP A 332 12.58 16.18 -7.25
CA ASP A 332 12.72 16.32 -8.70
C ASP A 332 12.19 15.09 -9.45
N LEU A 333 12.40 13.88 -8.93
CA LEU A 333 11.83 12.65 -9.51
C LEU A 333 10.30 12.64 -9.43
N LEU A 334 9.73 13.06 -8.30
CA LEU A 334 8.28 13.21 -8.15
C LEU A 334 7.72 14.26 -9.13
N ASP A 335 8.37 15.42 -9.23
CA ASP A 335 7.97 16.45 -10.18
C ASP A 335 8.07 15.96 -11.63
N GLN A 336 9.11 15.19 -11.95
CA GLN A 336 9.30 14.56 -13.26
C GLN A 336 8.17 13.60 -13.59
N LEU A 337 7.74 12.75 -12.66
CA LEU A 337 6.58 11.86 -12.82
C LEU A 337 5.33 12.64 -13.22
N PHE A 338 4.98 13.67 -12.43
CA PHE A 338 3.75 14.44 -12.65
C PHE A 338 3.81 15.39 -13.86
N ALA A 339 5.02 15.72 -14.36
CA ALA A 339 5.21 16.60 -15.51
C ALA A 339 5.47 15.84 -16.83
N ALA A 340 5.87 14.57 -16.77
CA ALA A 340 6.11 13.75 -17.95
C ALA A 340 4.85 13.62 -18.82
N SER A 341 5.02 13.35 -20.13
CA SER A 341 3.89 13.10 -21.01
C SER A 341 3.08 11.90 -20.52
N SER A 342 1.75 12.02 -20.43
CA SER A 342 0.86 10.91 -20.06
C SER A 342 0.78 9.80 -21.11
N LYS A 343 1.33 10.01 -22.31
CA LYS A 343 1.37 8.95 -23.32
C LYS A 343 2.33 7.83 -22.87
N THR A 344 1.78 6.64 -22.67
CA THR A 344 2.53 5.40 -22.49
C THR A 344 3.06 4.88 -23.84
N LEU A 345 4.09 4.03 -23.77
CA LEU A 345 4.67 3.32 -24.91
C LEU A 345 4.65 1.82 -24.63
N GLY A 346 4.99 0.99 -25.62
CA GLY A 346 4.98 -0.47 -25.46
C GLY A 346 3.57 -1.04 -25.57
N ARG A 347 3.20 -1.98 -24.69
CA ARG A 347 1.89 -2.64 -24.71
C ARG A 347 0.79 -1.70 -24.19
N GLU A 348 -0.42 -1.84 -24.72
CA GLU A 348 -1.60 -1.21 -24.12
C GLU A 348 -1.98 -1.97 -22.84
N GLN A 349 -2.19 -1.24 -21.74
CA GLN A 349 -2.66 -1.77 -20.46
C GLN A 349 -3.90 -1.00 -20.06
N VAL A 350 -5.02 -1.71 -19.87
CA VAL A 350 -6.34 -1.10 -19.63
C VAL A 350 -6.45 -0.46 -18.26
N ASP A 351 -5.67 -0.93 -17.29
CA ASP A 351 -5.69 -0.47 -15.90
C ASP A 351 -4.84 0.80 -15.69
N ILE A 352 -4.02 1.20 -16.67
CA ILE A 352 -3.26 2.47 -16.62
C ILE A 352 -4.16 3.63 -17.04
N THR A 353 -4.98 4.09 -16.09
CA THR A 353 -5.96 5.15 -16.26
C THR A 353 -5.85 6.21 -15.15
N GLY A 354 -6.61 7.31 -15.25
CA GLY A 354 -6.54 8.41 -14.26
C GLY A 354 -5.17 9.10 -14.24
N LEU A 355 -4.67 9.53 -15.41
CA LEU A 355 -3.29 9.98 -15.58
C LEU A 355 -3.06 11.46 -15.20
N LEU A 356 -2.05 11.72 -14.38
CA LEU A 356 -1.45 13.04 -14.13
C LEU A 356 0.03 13.01 -14.48
N GLY A 357 0.36 13.37 -15.71
CA GLY A 357 1.64 12.99 -16.27
C GLY A 357 1.73 11.46 -16.32
N GLN A 358 2.74 10.87 -15.70
CA GLN A 358 2.92 9.41 -15.60
C GLN A 358 2.34 8.78 -14.31
N TYR A 359 1.86 9.58 -13.35
CA TYR A 359 1.07 9.06 -12.23
C TYR A 359 -0.25 8.50 -12.76
N ALA A 360 -0.61 7.26 -12.40
CA ALA A 360 -1.85 6.61 -12.85
C ALA A 360 -2.72 6.25 -11.64
N HIS A 361 -3.80 6.99 -11.40
CA HIS A 361 -4.64 6.74 -10.23
C HIS A 361 -5.50 5.48 -10.34
N GLY A 362 -5.78 5.02 -11.55
CA GLY A 362 -6.56 3.79 -11.76
C GLY A 362 -5.78 2.50 -11.49
N ASN A 363 -4.51 2.61 -11.07
CA ASN A 363 -3.67 1.48 -10.76
C ASN A 363 -2.84 1.71 -9.47
N GLU A 364 -2.83 0.69 -8.65
CA GLU A 364 -2.35 0.61 -7.28
C GLU A 364 -0.90 1.02 -7.02
N PRO A 365 0.08 0.73 -7.91
CA PRO A 365 1.47 1.12 -7.71
C PRO A 365 1.65 2.64 -7.55
N SER A 366 0.70 3.46 -8.02
CA SER A 366 0.78 4.91 -7.89
C SER A 366 0.18 5.46 -6.59
N HIS A 367 -0.63 4.69 -5.85
CA HIS A 367 -1.51 5.20 -4.79
C HIS A 367 -0.80 5.99 -3.69
N HIS A 368 0.44 5.62 -3.36
CA HIS A 368 1.21 6.27 -2.30
C HIS A 368 2.05 7.46 -2.75
N ILE A 369 2.28 7.63 -4.06
CA ILE A 369 3.36 8.50 -4.57
C ILE A 369 3.18 9.96 -4.16
N ALA A 370 1.95 10.47 -4.17
CA ALA A 370 1.67 11.86 -3.77
C ALA A 370 2.12 12.17 -2.33
N TYR A 371 2.12 11.17 -1.44
CA TYR A 371 2.51 11.31 -0.04
C TYR A 371 4.02 11.34 0.16
N LEU A 372 4.82 10.93 -0.83
CA LEU A 372 6.29 10.98 -0.74
C LEU A 372 6.83 12.41 -0.66
N TYR A 373 6.06 13.42 -1.08
CA TYR A 373 6.42 14.82 -0.83
C TYR A 373 6.55 15.15 0.67
N ASN A 374 5.91 14.40 1.58
CA ASN A 374 6.09 14.56 3.03
C ASN A 374 7.50 14.23 3.50
N ALA A 375 8.28 13.46 2.74
CA ALA A 375 9.70 13.25 3.00
C ALA A 375 10.59 14.33 2.37
N THR A 376 10.06 15.22 1.55
CA THR A 376 10.85 16.25 0.82
C THR A 376 10.87 17.60 1.56
N ASN A 377 11.45 18.62 0.91
CA ASN A 377 11.38 20.01 1.40
C ASN A 377 10.09 20.74 0.96
N LYS A 378 9.20 20.09 0.21
CA LYS A 378 7.92 20.64 -0.29
C LYS A 378 6.72 19.78 0.10
N PRO A 379 6.45 19.56 1.40
CA PRO A 379 5.32 18.75 1.85
C PRO A 379 3.95 19.31 1.42
N ASN A 380 3.87 20.60 1.11
CA ASN A 380 2.65 21.22 0.58
C ASN A 380 2.21 20.61 -0.77
N LYS A 381 3.14 20.03 -1.54
CA LYS A 381 2.80 19.33 -2.79
C LYS A 381 1.98 18.06 -2.53
N THR A 382 2.10 17.43 -1.36
CA THR A 382 1.24 16.31 -0.94
C THR A 382 -0.23 16.73 -1.00
N SER A 383 -0.61 17.75 -0.22
CA SER A 383 -2.00 18.22 -0.18
C SER A 383 -2.49 18.68 -1.56
N PHE A 384 -1.64 19.38 -2.32
CA PHE A 384 -1.99 19.80 -3.68
C PHE A 384 -2.35 18.60 -4.58
N ARG A 385 -1.49 17.58 -4.64
CA ARG A 385 -1.71 16.41 -5.50
C ARG A 385 -2.86 15.55 -5.02
N VAL A 386 -3.00 15.33 -3.71
CA VAL A 386 -4.12 14.56 -3.14
C VAL A 386 -5.46 15.23 -3.45
N HIS A 387 -5.58 16.55 -3.25
CA HIS A 387 -6.80 17.27 -3.65
C HIS A 387 -7.04 17.25 -5.16
N GLN A 388 -5.99 17.32 -5.97
CA GLN A 388 -6.11 17.20 -7.43
C GLN A 388 -6.69 15.84 -7.82
N ILE A 389 -6.19 14.76 -7.24
CA ILE A 389 -6.64 13.37 -7.47
C ILE A 389 -8.09 13.19 -7.02
N LEU A 390 -8.42 13.56 -5.77
CA LEU A 390 -9.77 13.44 -5.21
C LEU A 390 -10.83 14.17 -6.06
N ASN A 391 -10.48 15.33 -6.61
CA ASN A 391 -11.41 16.15 -7.40
C ASN A 391 -11.54 15.69 -8.87
N GLN A 392 -10.51 15.09 -9.45
CA GLN A 392 -10.51 14.71 -10.88
C GLN A 392 -10.99 13.29 -11.09
N PHE A 393 -10.66 12.36 -10.18
CA PHE A 393 -10.79 10.93 -10.43
C PHE A 393 -11.95 10.25 -9.69
N TYR A 394 -12.70 10.99 -8.88
CA TYR A 394 -13.89 10.49 -8.18
C TYR A 394 -15.10 11.36 -8.49
N GLN A 395 -16.16 10.75 -9.02
CA GLN A 395 -17.39 11.44 -9.37
C GLN A 395 -18.62 10.65 -8.90
N ASN A 396 -19.71 11.36 -8.57
CA ASN A 396 -21.00 10.76 -8.23
C ASN A 396 -21.74 10.33 -9.51
N LYS A 397 -21.18 9.39 -10.26
CA LYS A 397 -21.68 8.90 -11.55
C LYS A 397 -21.36 7.41 -11.73
N PRO A 398 -22.07 6.70 -12.62
CA PRO A 398 -21.77 5.30 -12.93
C PRO A 398 -20.32 5.05 -13.42
N ASP A 399 -19.72 5.99 -14.14
CA ASP A 399 -18.32 6.00 -14.59
C ASP A 399 -17.43 6.83 -13.64
N GLY A 400 -17.80 6.88 -12.36
CA GLY A 400 -17.22 7.80 -11.38
C GLY A 400 -15.82 7.44 -10.90
N LEU A 401 -15.34 6.22 -11.17
CA LEU A 401 -14.00 5.75 -10.86
C LEU A 401 -13.18 5.65 -12.14
N HIS A 402 -11.88 5.93 -12.05
CA HIS A 402 -10.95 5.92 -13.18
C HIS A 402 -10.11 4.65 -13.25
N GLY A 403 -10.59 3.53 -12.73
CA GLY A 403 -9.92 2.22 -12.69
C GLY A 403 -10.91 1.16 -12.22
N ASN A 404 -10.43 -0.08 -12.06
CA ASN A 404 -11.18 -1.10 -11.35
C ASN A 404 -11.39 -0.65 -9.89
N GLU A 405 -12.38 -1.21 -9.20
CA GLU A 405 -12.64 -0.84 -7.79
C GLU A 405 -11.71 -1.60 -6.82
N ASP A 406 -11.22 -2.75 -7.28
CA ASP A 406 -10.24 -3.63 -6.65
C ASP A 406 -10.56 -3.96 -5.19
N CYS A 407 -11.77 -4.51 -5.03
CA CYS A 407 -12.26 -5.09 -3.78
C CYS A 407 -12.21 -4.12 -2.59
N GLY A 408 -12.53 -2.85 -2.85
CA GLY A 408 -12.53 -1.79 -1.84
C GLY A 408 -11.26 -0.94 -1.83
N GLN A 409 -10.21 -1.27 -2.57
CA GLN A 409 -8.93 -0.55 -2.48
C GLN A 409 -9.03 0.90 -2.96
N MET A 410 -9.63 1.15 -4.13
CA MET A 410 -9.83 2.52 -4.64
C MET A 410 -10.71 3.35 -3.71
N SER A 411 -11.77 2.72 -3.20
CA SER A 411 -12.70 3.39 -2.29
C SER A 411 -12.08 3.67 -0.91
N ALA A 412 -11.29 2.75 -0.39
CA ALA A 412 -10.53 2.95 0.85
C ALA A 412 -9.48 4.06 0.71
N TRP A 413 -8.83 4.16 -0.45
CA TRP A 413 -7.96 5.29 -0.77
C TRP A 413 -8.70 6.61 -0.67
N TYR A 414 -9.88 6.74 -1.30
CA TYR A 414 -10.70 7.95 -1.20
C TYR A 414 -11.09 8.28 0.25
N VAL A 415 -11.56 7.28 1.00
CA VAL A 415 -11.99 7.46 2.40
C VAL A 415 -10.84 8.00 3.25
N MET A 416 -9.67 7.37 3.21
CA MET A 416 -8.50 7.78 3.98
C MET A 416 -7.97 9.14 3.51
N ALA A 417 -7.75 9.31 2.20
CA ALA A 417 -7.17 10.53 1.65
C ALA A 417 -8.05 11.76 1.88
N SER A 418 -9.38 11.62 1.75
CA SER A 418 -10.34 12.73 1.94
C SER A 418 -10.44 13.20 3.38
N VAL A 419 -10.20 12.32 4.37
CA VAL A 419 -10.10 12.73 5.78
C VAL A 419 -8.73 13.31 6.15
N GLY A 420 -7.78 13.29 5.21
CA GLY A 420 -6.44 13.84 5.38
C GLY A 420 -5.40 12.85 5.92
N LEU A 421 -5.64 11.54 5.81
CA LEU A 421 -4.76 10.49 6.32
C LEU A 421 -4.38 9.47 5.24
N TYR A 422 -3.18 8.90 5.28
CA TYR A 422 -2.81 7.80 4.38
C TYR A 422 -1.77 6.85 4.98
N PRO A 423 -2.00 5.53 4.97
CA PRO A 423 -1.06 4.53 5.48
C PRO A 423 0.07 4.29 4.45
N LEU A 424 1.10 5.16 4.44
CA LEU A 424 2.19 5.09 3.45
C LEU A 424 2.98 3.78 3.51
N VAL A 425 3.14 3.20 4.70
CA VAL A 425 3.93 1.98 4.91
C VAL A 425 3.13 1.04 5.81
N PRO A 426 2.14 0.30 5.28
CA PRO A 426 1.46 -0.75 6.07
C PRO A 426 2.51 -1.68 6.70
N GLY A 427 2.34 -2.01 7.98
CA GLY A 427 3.38 -2.61 8.82
C GLY A 427 4.08 -1.61 9.76
N LYS A 428 3.93 -0.30 9.51
CA LYS A 428 4.19 0.77 10.48
C LYS A 428 2.86 1.37 10.95
N PRO A 429 2.64 1.53 12.26
CA PRO A 429 1.39 2.08 12.80
C PRO A 429 1.37 3.61 12.68
N GLU A 430 1.55 4.14 11.47
CA GLU A 430 1.69 5.56 11.15
C GLU A 430 0.87 5.93 9.90
N TYR A 431 0.31 7.14 9.90
CA TYR A 431 -0.52 7.67 8.82
C TYR A 431 0.00 9.05 8.41
N GLN A 432 0.39 9.19 7.14
CA GLN A 432 0.78 10.46 6.55
C GLN A 432 -0.38 11.44 6.57
N ILE A 433 -0.05 12.72 6.76
CA ILE A 433 -1.03 13.80 6.81
C ILE A 433 -1.11 14.49 5.44
N SER A 434 -2.33 14.74 4.99
CA SER A 434 -2.70 15.70 3.94
C SER A 434 -3.88 16.55 4.41
N THR A 435 -4.24 17.58 3.64
CA THR A 435 -5.35 18.47 4.03
C THR A 435 -6.68 17.70 3.95
N PRO A 436 -7.53 17.73 4.99
CA PRO A 436 -8.87 17.15 4.92
C PRO A 436 -9.80 17.94 3.99
N VAL A 437 -10.69 17.22 3.28
CA VAL A 437 -11.72 17.82 2.40
C VAL A 437 -12.94 18.30 3.20
N TRP A 438 -13.23 17.66 4.32
CA TRP A 438 -14.46 17.82 5.10
C TRP A 438 -14.38 18.95 6.13
N ASP A 439 -15.52 19.53 6.49
CA ASP A 439 -15.62 20.54 7.56
C ASP A 439 -15.48 19.87 8.93
N GLU A 440 -16.15 18.73 9.11
CA GLU A 440 -16.06 17.89 10.30
C GLU A 440 -15.96 16.42 9.87
N ILE A 441 -15.13 15.65 10.58
CA ILE A 441 -15.03 14.19 10.46
C ILE A 441 -15.26 13.61 11.84
N GLN A 442 -16.02 12.53 11.92
CA GLN A 442 -16.21 11.75 13.13
C GLN A 442 -15.95 10.28 12.84
N TRP A 443 -14.98 9.70 13.54
CA TRP A 443 -14.67 8.27 13.50
C TRP A 443 -14.93 7.62 14.85
N SER A 444 -15.64 6.50 14.83
CA SER A 444 -15.74 5.60 15.97
C SER A 444 -14.48 4.73 16.01
N MET A 445 -13.67 4.90 17.06
CA MET A 445 -12.43 4.16 17.23
C MET A 445 -12.69 2.75 17.80
N PRO A 446 -11.81 1.78 17.50
CA PRO A 446 -11.70 0.55 18.28
C PRO A 446 -11.58 0.88 19.77
N GLY A 447 -12.34 0.18 20.61
CA GLY A 447 -12.38 0.43 22.06
C GLY A 447 -13.44 1.44 22.52
N GLY A 448 -14.20 2.05 21.58
CA GLY A 448 -15.38 2.86 21.89
C GLY A 448 -15.14 4.38 22.00
N GLU A 449 -13.90 4.82 21.86
CA GLU A 449 -13.57 6.25 21.78
C GLU A 449 -14.09 6.87 20.47
N ILE A 450 -14.27 8.19 20.48
CA ILE A 450 -14.69 8.95 19.29
C ILE A 450 -13.61 9.96 18.96
N LEU A 451 -13.15 9.95 17.71
CA LEU A 451 -12.29 10.99 17.15
C LEU A 451 -13.13 11.96 16.34
N ASN A 452 -13.16 13.22 16.73
CA ASN A 452 -13.73 14.31 15.94
C ASN A 452 -12.58 15.17 15.38
N ILE A 453 -12.59 15.45 14.08
CA ILE A 453 -11.62 16.33 13.43
C ILE A 453 -12.39 17.50 12.83
N SER A 454 -12.09 18.72 13.26
CA SER A 454 -12.67 19.95 12.71
C SER A 454 -11.66 20.66 11.81
N SER A 455 -12.09 21.02 10.59
CA SER A 455 -11.28 21.81 9.66
C SER A 455 -11.69 23.28 9.72
N ASN A 456 -10.78 24.15 10.13
CA ASN A 456 -10.99 25.59 10.18
C ASN A 456 -10.30 26.29 9.01
N GLY A 457 -10.85 27.42 8.54
CA GLY A 457 -10.28 28.18 7.43
C GLY A 457 -10.60 27.60 6.05
N THR A 458 -9.99 28.19 5.00
CA THR A 458 -10.23 27.85 3.59
C THR A 458 -8.95 27.38 2.90
N GLY A 459 -9.09 26.75 1.74
CA GLY A 459 -7.97 26.35 0.91
C GLY A 459 -7.53 24.89 1.07
N ASN A 460 -6.51 24.52 0.29
CA ASN A 460 -6.05 23.14 0.14
C ASN A 460 -4.75 22.84 0.91
N TYR A 461 -4.21 23.79 1.69
CA TYR A 461 -2.96 23.60 2.44
C TYR A 461 -3.19 23.60 3.94
N ILE A 462 -2.36 22.84 4.66
CA ILE A 462 -2.34 22.82 6.13
C ILE A 462 -1.43 23.96 6.61
N GLU A 463 -1.93 24.76 7.55
CA GLU A 463 -1.11 25.71 8.29
C GLU A 463 -0.52 25.07 9.56
N HIS A 464 -1.37 24.42 10.36
CA HIS A 464 -0.99 23.60 11.52
C HIS A 464 -2.15 22.68 11.93
N TYR A 465 -1.88 21.68 12.77
CA TYR A 465 -2.91 20.89 13.44
C TYR A 465 -2.75 20.90 14.97
N ASP A 466 -3.83 20.55 15.67
CA ASP A 466 -3.89 20.24 17.09
C ASP A 466 -4.58 18.87 17.28
N LEU A 467 -3.99 18.00 18.09
CA LEU A 467 -4.51 16.65 18.38
C LEU A 467 -5.32 16.61 19.69
N GLY A 468 -5.81 17.75 20.17
CA GLY A 468 -6.56 17.87 21.43
C GLY A 468 -5.67 17.79 22.68
N GLN A 469 -4.39 18.13 22.56
CA GLN A 469 -3.44 18.10 23.69
C GLN A 469 -3.47 19.41 24.48
N LYS A 470 -3.07 19.39 25.76
CA LYS A 470 -3.07 20.59 26.62
C LYS A 470 -2.19 21.73 26.08
N GLU A 471 -1.14 21.40 25.34
CA GLU A 471 -0.26 22.35 24.68
C GLU A 471 0.05 21.85 23.25
N SER A 472 -0.24 22.68 22.24
CA SER A 472 0.08 22.35 20.85
C SER A 472 1.59 22.43 20.63
N ALA A 473 2.15 21.43 19.94
CA ALA A 473 3.57 21.47 19.59
C ALA A 473 3.85 22.66 18.65
N PRO A 474 4.98 23.38 18.82
CA PRO A 474 5.38 24.41 17.87
C PRO A 474 5.55 23.78 16.48
N LEU A 475 5.27 24.55 15.42
CA LEU A 475 5.17 24.02 14.06
C LEU A 475 6.37 23.18 13.61
N TRP A 476 7.59 23.58 13.98
CA TRP A 476 8.82 22.85 13.65
C TRP A 476 9.01 21.50 14.36
N LYS A 477 8.16 21.19 15.35
CA LYS A 477 8.04 19.88 15.99
C LYS A 477 6.79 19.11 15.54
N GLN A 478 5.91 19.71 14.74
CA GLN A 478 4.78 18.97 14.18
C GLN A 478 5.31 17.98 13.16
N LYS A 479 4.80 16.76 13.23
CA LYS A 479 5.17 15.68 12.33
C LYS A 479 4.22 15.68 11.15
N ARG A 480 4.69 15.25 9.98
CA ARG A 480 3.85 15.08 8.79
C ARG A 480 3.06 13.77 8.79
N TYR A 481 2.94 13.15 9.96
CA TYR A 481 2.23 11.90 10.18
C TYR A 481 1.67 11.86 11.61
N VAL A 482 0.65 11.03 11.84
CA VAL A 482 0.15 10.65 13.17
C VAL A 482 0.30 9.15 13.37
N THR A 483 0.38 8.70 14.62
CA THR A 483 0.44 7.26 14.93
C THR A 483 -0.94 6.66 15.13
N HIS A 484 -1.06 5.34 14.94
CA HIS A 484 -2.28 4.60 15.23
C HIS A 484 -2.70 4.77 16.70
N GLU A 485 -1.74 4.73 17.63
CA GLU A 485 -2.00 4.97 19.06
C GLU A 485 -2.59 6.37 19.33
N GLN A 486 -2.18 7.39 18.57
CA GLN A 486 -2.77 8.72 18.68
C GLN A 486 -4.22 8.74 18.20
N LEU A 487 -4.54 8.05 17.11
CA LEU A 487 -5.91 7.94 16.61
C LEU A 487 -6.83 7.22 17.62
N LEU A 488 -6.38 6.10 18.18
CA LEU A 488 -7.18 5.31 19.14
C LEU A 488 -7.53 6.05 20.43
N LYS A 489 -6.75 7.07 20.81
CA LYS A 489 -7.07 7.95 21.95
C LYS A 489 -8.32 8.80 21.72
N GLY A 490 -8.79 8.93 20.48
CA GLY A 490 -9.92 9.76 20.12
C GLY A 490 -9.72 11.24 20.47
N GLY A 491 -10.81 11.91 20.82
CA GLY A 491 -10.82 13.31 21.23
C GLY A 491 -11.16 14.27 20.09
N ASN A 492 -10.85 15.55 20.29
CA ASN A 492 -11.18 16.61 19.34
C ASN A 492 -9.91 17.18 18.74
N TRP A 493 -9.68 16.90 17.47
CA TRP A 493 -8.58 17.41 16.68
C TRP A 493 -9.04 18.61 15.87
N THR A 494 -8.13 19.53 15.60
CA THR A 494 -8.39 20.69 14.75
C THR A 494 -7.30 20.81 13.70
N VAL A 495 -7.69 21.04 12.45
CA VAL A 495 -6.77 21.34 11.35
C VAL A 495 -7.07 22.75 10.85
N THR A 496 -6.09 23.64 10.87
CA THR A 496 -6.22 24.98 10.31
C THR A 496 -5.72 24.96 8.86
N LYS A 497 -6.60 25.34 7.92
CA LYS A 497 -6.37 25.37 6.48
C LYS A 497 -6.05 26.78 5.99
N ASN A 498 -5.28 26.87 4.91
CA ASN A 498 -4.95 28.11 4.22
C ASN A 498 -4.88 27.91 2.69
N ASP A 499 -5.10 28.99 1.94
CA ASP A 499 -4.93 29.08 0.48
C ASP A 499 -3.45 29.21 0.08
N LEU A 500 -2.61 29.71 0.97
CA LEU A 500 -1.17 29.81 0.75
C LEU A 500 -0.44 28.60 1.32
N ALA A 501 0.47 28.03 0.53
CA ALA A 501 1.36 26.94 0.93
C ALA A 501 2.48 27.40 1.89
N THR A 502 2.17 28.25 2.86
CA THR A 502 3.12 28.83 3.80
C THR A 502 3.28 27.95 5.04
N ASN A 503 4.49 27.92 5.59
CA ASN A 503 4.85 27.35 6.89
C ASN A 503 4.88 25.82 7.02
N TRP A 504 4.11 25.04 6.24
CA TRP A 504 4.11 23.57 6.37
C TRP A 504 5.47 22.93 6.08
N ASN A 505 6.34 23.60 5.32
CA ASN A 505 7.73 23.18 5.09
C ASN A 505 8.64 23.23 6.35
N GLN A 506 8.20 23.90 7.43
CA GLN A 506 8.95 23.99 8.69
C GLN A 506 8.77 22.74 9.56
N THR A 507 7.74 21.93 9.30
CA THR A 507 7.42 20.69 10.04
C THR A 507 8.48 19.60 9.88
N GLU A 508 8.52 18.67 10.83
CA GLU A 508 9.40 17.52 10.83
C GLU A 508 9.07 16.58 9.65
N ARG A 509 10.07 16.29 8.81
CA ARG A 509 9.90 15.42 7.64
C ARG A 509 9.51 14.01 8.09
N TYR A 510 8.76 13.32 7.24
CA TYR A 510 8.62 11.88 7.40
C TYR A 510 9.93 11.18 7.07
N THR A 511 10.34 10.24 7.90
CA THR A 511 11.51 9.40 7.68
C THR A 511 11.14 7.95 7.96
N ASN A 512 11.69 7.03 7.18
CA ASN A 512 11.59 5.60 7.44
C ASN A 512 12.87 4.93 6.94
N SER A 513 13.46 4.07 7.76
CA SER A 513 14.76 3.47 7.48
C SER A 513 14.79 2.04 7.98
N MET A 514 15.31 1.15 7.15
CA MET A 514 15.69 -0.20 7.55
C MET A 514 17.09 -0.23 8.16
N ASN A 515 17.88 0.86 8.06
CA ASN A 515 19.26 0.95 8.51
C ASN A 515 20.14 -0.18 7.95
N ASN A 516 19.97 -0.51 6.66
CA ASN A 516 20.73 -1.58 6.03
C ASN A 516 21.96 -1.02 5.26
N PRO A 517 23.19 -1.52 5.54
CA PRO A 517 24.41 -1.08 4.86
C PRO A 517 24.68 -1.75 3.50
N THR A 518 23.81 -2.66 3.05
CA THR A 518 24.06 -3.49 1.86
C THR A 518 24.15 -2.64 0.59
N PRO A 519 25.27 -2.71 -0.14
CA PRO A 519 25.41 -2.01 -1.41
C PRO A 519 24.57 -2.69 -2.51
N PRO A 520 24.18 -1.96 -3.57
CA PRO A 520 23.57 -2.57 -4.75
C PRO A 520 24.50 -3.60 -5.40
N ALA A 521 23.94 -4.57 -6.12
CA ALA A 521 24.72 -5.51 -6.92
C ALA A 521 25.57 -4.78 -7.99
N PRO A 522 26.82 -5.22 -8.25
CA PRO A 522 27.70 -4.58 -9.21
C PRO A 522 27.13 -4.64 -10.64
N ILE A 523 27.48 -3.67 -11.49
CA ILE A 523 27.15 -3.71 -12.91
C ILE A 523 28.23 -4.51 -13.64
N ILE A 524 27.83 -5.54 -14.39
CA ILE A 524 28.73 -6.40 -15.16
C ILE A 524 28.47 -6.15 -16.64
N ARG A 525 29.42 -5.52 -17.34
CA ARG A 525 29.33 -5.30 -18.79
C ARG A 525 30.22 -6.28 -19.53
N VAL A 526 29.60 -7.06 -20.41
CA VAL A 526 30.29 -8.02 -21.26
C VAL A 526 29.71 -7.97 -22.68
N PRO A 527 30.55 -8.05 -23.73
CA PRO A 527 30.07 -8.25 -25.10
C PRO A 527 29.20 -9.51 -25.19
N ARG A 528 27.98 -9.38 -25.72
CA ARG A 528 27.03 -10.51 -25.85
C ARG A 528 27.42 -11.51 -26.95
N SER A 529 28.32 -11.13 -27.85
CA SER A 529 28.81 -12.02 -28.91
C SER A 529 30.28 -11.69 -29.20
N PHE A 530 31.13 -12.71 -29.15
CA PHE A 530 32.56 -12.59 -29.38
C PHE A 530 33.13 -13.90 -29.94
N THR A 531 34.14 -13.81 -30.81
CA THR A 531 34.86 -14.97 -31.39
C THR A 531 36.27 -15.15 -30.84
N SER A 532 36.67 -14.25 -29.93
CA SER A 532 37.97 -14.16 -29.25
C SER A 532 37.71 -13.74 -27.79
N PRO A 533 38.67 -13.91 -26.86
CA PRO A 533 38.50 -13.45 -25.48
C PRO A 533 37.94 -12.02 -25.39
N ALA A 534 36.96 -11.82 -24.52
CA ALA A 534 36.29 -10.53 -24.33
C ALA A 534 36.65 -9.95 -22.95
N GLU A 535 36.77 -8.62 -22.89
CA GLU A 535 36.92 -7.91 -21.63
C GLU A 535 35.56 -7.87 -20.89
N VAL A 536 35.61 -8.09 -19.59
CA VAL A 536 34.47 -7.93 -18.68
C VAL A 536 34.75 -6.73 -17.78
N GLU A 537 33.87 -5.72 -17.84
CA GLU A 537 33.93 -4.58 -16.94
C GLU A 537 33.02 -4.86 -15.74
N ILE A 538 33.58 -4.83 -14.53
CA ILE A 538 32.81 -4.93 -13.28
C ILE A 538 32.85 -3.56 -12.60
N ILE A 539 31.71 -2.88 -12.56
CA ILE A 539 31.57 -1.54 -12.00
C ILE A 539 30.94 -1.68 -10.62
N SER A 540 31.68 -1.26 -9.59
CA SER A 540 31.14 -1.17 -8.23
C SER A 540 30.05 -0.10 -8.16
N THR A 541 28.90 -0.50 -7.64
CA THR A 541 27.73 0.34 -7.36
C THR A 541 27.66 0.78 -5.90
N GLY A 542 28.62 0.36 -5.06
CA GLY A 542 28.80 0.77 -3.66
C GLY A 542 29.98 1.72 -3.45
N TYR A 543 29.90 2.58 -2.43
CA TYR A 543 31.02 3.41 -1.96
C TYR A 543 32.06 2.55 -1.24
N GLY A 544 33.34 2.85 -1.45
CA GLY A 544 34.46 2.18 -0.81
C GLY A 544 34.78 2.61 0.63
N ASP A 545 34.11 3.61 1.23
CA ASP A 545 34.51 4.15 2.55
C ASP A 545 33.37 4.80 3.39
N VAL A 546 32.08 4.53 3.11
CA VAL A 546 30.95 5.21 3.82
C VAL A 546 29.97 4.23 4.48
N TRP A 547 30.27 2.93 4.48
CA TRP A 547 29.44 1.91 5.11
C TRP A 547 30.14 1.29 6.31
#